data_AF-A0A7R9Z3V4-F1
#
_entry.id   AF-A0A7R9Z3V4-F1
#
_cell.length_a   1.000
_cell.length_b   1.000
_cell.length_c   1.000
_cell.angle_alpha   90.00
_cell.angle_beta   90.00
_cell.angle_gamma   90.00
#
_symmetry.space_group_name_H-M   'P 1'
#
loop_
_entity.id
_entity.type
_entity.pdbx_description
1 polymer ?
#
loop_
_entity_poly.entity_id
_entity_poly.type
_entity_poly.pdbx_seq_one_letter_code
_entity_poly.pdbx_strand_id
1 'polypeptide(L)'
;TPERIHPINLLRTHPAQNAMSADVGAGMPRPRPPASSGTRPADLAEFAGEPPSSASSTRTSSAVLRCAERVASESSHVRVVDAGVQEAAERVVCGGQLEEILSPQAFDADMHFFDGGPLTVQYLLVVDCLNFCFWPCEGLEYENLARGVKAAVLADPECVSAERLTSVTVQQLRSLFFGGWEGPLPLEDERVRLLQELGSGLQARFSGSAARLVSEAGGSALALVALLTANFPGFRDHAIYRGRQVFFYKRAQIFCGDLHGAFGGAGIGAFCDIDQVTMFADYRVPVMLREMGIMAYSDELAALVSRKEVIPAGSEHEIEIRAATIVAVERLRAAIGRRL
;
A
#
# COMPACT_ATOMS: atom_id res chain seq x y z
N THR A 1 -11.94 -5.29 25.63
CA THR A 1 -12.59 -3.97 25.56
C THR A 1 -12.22 -3.39 24.21
N PRO A 2 -13.15 -3.02 23.32
CA PRO A 2 -12.75 -2.52 22.01
C PRO A 2 -12.15 -1.12 22.19
N GLU A 3 -10.83 -1.04 22.10
CA GLU A 3 -10.10 0.22 21.99
C GLU A 3 -10.59 0.93 20.73
N ARG A 4 -11.05 2.18 20.90
CA ARG A 4 -11.65 2.99 19.85
C ARG A 4 -10.58 3.38 18.84
N ILE A 5 -10.50 2.67 17.72
CA ILE A 5 -9.73 3.12 16.56
C ILE A 5 -10.47 4.33 15.96
N HIS A 6 -9.87 5.51 16.08
CA HIS A 6 -10.47 6.77 15.64
C HIS A 6 -10.49 6.86 14.10
N PRO A 7 -11.60 7.32 13.48
CA PRO A 7 -11.77 7.43 12.02
C PRO A 7 -10.74 8.30 11.26
N ILE A 8 -9.87 8.99 11.99
CA ILE A 8 -8.89 9.98 11.48
C ILE A 8 -7.59 9.34 11.00
N ASN A 9 -7.27 8.15 11.50
CA ASN A 9 -6.07 7.40 11.12
C ASN A 9 -6.17 6.76 9.72
N LEU A 10 -7.18 7.13 8.92
CA LEU A 10 -7.32 6.73 7.51
C LEU A 10 -6.69 7.74 6.54
N LEU A 11 -6.61 9.01 6.93
CA LEU A 11 -5.90 10.07 6.19
C LEU A 11 -4.49 10.31 6.73
N ARG A 12 -4.12 9.57 7.78
CA ARG A 12 -2.96 9.77 8.65
C ARG A 12 -2.43 8.40 9.05
N THR A 13 -1.20 8.08 8.73
CA THR A 13 -0.51 6.87 9.20
C THR A 13 -0.59 6.74 10.74
N HIS A 14 -0.73 5.50 11.24
CA HIS A 14 -1.15 5.00 12.58
C HIS A 14 -0.59 5.65 13.88
N PRO A 15 -1.17 5.34 15.07
CA PRO A 15 -0.52 4.38 16.01
C PRO A 15 -1.45 3.44 16.83
N ALA A 16 -0.80 2.49 17.53
CA ALA A 16 -1.20 1.17 18.06
C ALA A 16 -1.83 1.07 19.48
N GLN A 17 -2.27 -0.14 19.90
CA GLN A 17 -2.27 -0.65 21.30
C GLN A 17 -2.55 -2.19 21.46
N ASN A 18 -2.29 -2.75 22.65
CA ASN A 18 -1.71 -4.08 23.00
C ASN A 18 -2.66 -5.24 23.44
N ALA A 19 -2.42 -6.44 22.86
CA ALA A 19 -2.11 -7.77 23.45
C ALA A 19 -2.99 -8.56 24.47
N MET A 20 -3.26 -9.87 24.17
CA MET A 20 -2.95 -11.08 25.00
C MET A 20 -3.39 -12.44 24.36
N SER A 21 -2.41 -13.14 23.75
CA SER A 21 -2.07 -14.60 23.68
C SER A 21 -3.07 -15.77 23.89
N ALA A 22 -3.05 -16.78 22.98
CA ALA A 22 -2.91 -18.25 23.28
C ALA A 22 -2.75 -19.18 22.04
N ASP A 23 -1.55 -19.77 21.93
CA ASP A 23 -1.10 -21.17 21.62
C ASP A 23 -1.82 -22.19 20.68
N VAL A 24 -0.96 -23.00 20.03
CA VAL A 24 -1.06 -24.37 19.45
C VAL A 24 -1.55 -24.62 17.99
N GLY A 25 -0.64 -25.15 17.15
CA GLY A 25 -0.86 -26.48 16.53
C GLY A 25 -0.81 -26.67 15.01
N ALA A 26 0.26 -27.36 14.54
CA ALA A 26 0.53 -28.04 13.25
C ALA A 26 -0.67 -28.59 12.43
N GLY A 27 -0.64 -28.82 11.12
CA GLY A 27 0.40 -28.89 10.07
C GLY A 27 -0.15 -29.64 8.84
N MET A 28 0.64 -29.71 7.75
CA MET A 28 0.50 -30.55 6.51
C MET A 28 -0.35 -29.97 5.33
N PRO A 29 -0.16 -30.42 4.06
CA PRO A 29 0.83 -29.92 3.09
C PRO A 29 0.20 -29.42 1.76
N ARG A 30 0.93 -28.59 0.99
CA ARG A 30 0.49 -27.99 -0.28
C ARG A 30 0.93 -28.77 -1.53
N PRO A 31 0.11 -28.81 -2.60
CA PRO A 31 0.53 -29.23 -3.95
C PRO A 31 0.99 -28.06 -4.85
N ARG A 32 1.82 -28.42 -5.85
CA ARG A 32 2.60 -27.55 -6.78
C ARG A 32 1.73 -26.76 -7.78
N PRO A 33 2.17 -25.56 -8.25
CA PRO A 33 1.49 -24.81 -9.31
C PRO A 33 2.09 -25.07 -10.72
N PRO A 34 1.32 -24.89 -11.80
CA PRO A 34 1.84 -24.86 -13.17
C PRO A 34 2.11 -23.43 -13.68
N ALA A 35 2.81 -23.39 -14.82
CA ALA A 35 3.65 -22.33 -15.37
C ALA A 35 2.97 -21.03 -15.85
N SER A 36 3.76 -19.95 -15.84
CA SER A 36 3.43 -18.60 -16.28
C SER A 36 3.58 -18.40 -17.80
N SER A 37 2.63 -17.67 -18.39
CA SER A 37 2.71 -17.10 -19.74
C SER A 37 2.87 -15.58 -19.63
N GLY A 38 3.89 -15.04 -20.30
CA GLY A 38 4.27 -13.63 -20.23
C GLY A 38 3.41 -12.70 -21.09
N THR A 39 3.13 -11.50 -20.56
CA THR A 39 2.42 -10.40 -21.24
C THR A 39 3.40 -9.40 -21.90
N ARG A 40 2.96 -8.78 -23.00
CA ARG A 40 3.76 -8.05 -24.01
C ARG A 40 3.84 -6.52 -23.78
N PRO A 41 4.76 -5.79 -24.45
CA PRO A 41 5.14 -4.39 -24.17
C PRO A 41 4.11 -3.28 -24.46
N ALA A 42 2.87 -3.59 -24.85
CA ALA A 42 1.88 -2.58 -25.25
C ALA A 42 1.23 -1.85 -24.06
N ASP A 43 1.33 -2.41 -22.85
CA ASP A 43 0.71 -1.87 -21.62
C ASP A 43 1.43 -0.63 -21.06
N LEU A 44 2.58 -0.23 -21.63
CA LEU A 44 3.40 0.88 -21.14
C LEU A 44 2.92 2.27 -21.62
N ALA A 45 2.16 2.34 -22.72
CA ALA A 45 1.80 3.61 -23.36
C ALA A 45 0.57 4.29 -22.73
N GLU A 46 -0.28 3.57 -22.00
CA GLU A 46 -1.48 4.14 -21.37
C GLU A 46 -1.18 4.97 -20.09
N PHE A 47 0.06 4.91 -19.58
CA PHE A 47 0.43 5.55 -18.32
C PHE A 47 1.08 6.93 -18.49
N ALA A 48 1.80 7.15 -19.59
CA ALA A 48 2.48 8.40 -19.87
C ALA A 48 1.55 9.32 -20.67
N GLY A 49 0.70 10.07 -19.96
CA GLY A 49 -0.01 11.20 -20.56
C GLY A 49 0.98 12.21 -21.15
N GLU A 50 0.64 12.80 -22.30
CA GLU A 50 1.40 13.90 -22.89
C GLU A 50 1.53 15.09 -21.90
N PRO A 51 2.63 15.86 -21.96
CA PRO A 51 2.81 17.01 -21.09
C PRO A 51 1.75 18.09 -21.37
N PRO A 52 1.10 18.66 -20.35
CA PRO A 52 0.01 19.60 -20.57
C PRO A 52 0.52 20.94 -21.11
N SER A 53 -0.01 21.34 -22.27
CA SER A 53 0.03 22.72 -22.74
C SER A 53 -0.84 23.61 -21.84
N SER A 54 -0.40 24.84 -21.61
CA SER A 54 -0.97 25.80 -20.68
C SER A 54 -2.49 26.03 -20.77
N ALA A 55 -3.12 26.14 -19.60
CA ALA A 55 -4.43 26.73 -19.29
C ALA A 55 -5.69 25.86 -19.49
N SER A 56 -5.95 24.96 -18.54
CA SER A 56 -7.29 24.62 -17.97
C SER A 56 -7.08 23.62 -16.82
N SER A 57 -7.40 24.00 -15.58
CA SER A 57 -7.24 23.16 -14.37
C SER A 57 -8.32 22.07 -14.26
N THR A 58 -8.34 21.15 -15.21
CA THR A 58 -8.99 19.85 -15.07
C THR A 58 -7.94 18.86 -14.59
N ARG A 59 -7.98 18.47 -13.30
CA ARG A 59 -7.12 17.40 -12.78
C ARG A 59 -7.39 16.14 -13.61
N THR A 60 -6.41 15.67 -14.37
CA THR A 60 -6.49 14.35 -14.99
C THR A 60 -6.42 13.32 -13.86
N SER A 61 -7.55 12.66 -13.57
CA SER A 61 -7.63 11.57 -12.58
C SER A 61 -6.63 10.46 -12.95
N SER A 62 -5.86 9.93 -11.99
CA SER A 62 -4.88 8.87 -12.26
C SER A 62 -5.57 7.59 -12.78
N ALA A 63 -4.83 6.73 -13.48
CA ALA A 63 -5.41 5.48 -14.01
C ALA A 63 -6.04 4.59 -12.91
N VAL A 64 -5.45 4.62 -11.70
CA VAL A 64 -5.97 3.94 -10.52
C VAL A 64 -7.35 4.49 -10.13
N LEU A 65 -7.46 5.81 -9.96
CA LEU A 65 -8.72 6.43 -9.56
C LEU A 65 -9.82 6.22 -10.61
N ARG A 66 -9.52 6.42 -11.91
CA ARG A 66 -10.49 6.19 -12.99
C ARG A 66 -11.01 4.74 -13.02
N CYS A 67 -10.13 3.76 -12.85
CA CYS A 67 -10.55 2.36 -12.80
C CYS A 67 -11.35 2.05 -11.53
N ALA A 68 -10.96 2.59 -10.38
CA ALA A 68 -11.69 2.43 -9.13
C ALA A 68 -13.10 3.03 -9.19
N GLU A 69 -13.25 4.23 -9.76
CA GLU A 69 -14.55 4.89 -9.98
C GLU A 69 -15.47 4.03 -10.86
N ARG A 70 -14.94 3.49 -11.96
CA ARG A 70 -15.69 2.58 -12.83
C ARG A 70 -16.16 1.33 -12.09
N VAL A 71 -15.25 0.63 -11.40
CA VAL A 71 -15.60 -0.57 -10.62
C VAL A 71 -16.66 -0.23 -9.57
N ALA A 72 -16.48 0.86 -8.82
CA ALA A 72 -17.45 1.27 -7.79
C ALA A 72 -18.83 1.62 -8.37
N SER A 73 -18.89 2.14 -9.62
CA SER A 73 -20.16 2.41 -10.31
C SER A 73 -20.87 1.14 -10.82
N GLU A 74 -20.11 0.07 -11.04
CA GLU A 74 -20.60 -1.22 -11.56
C GLU A 74 -20.78 -2.27 -10.44
N SER A 75 -20.36 -1.96 -9.21
CA SER A 75 -20.24 -2.89 -8.10
C SER A 75 -21.60 -3.45 -7.65
N SER A 76 -21.61 -4.77 -7.38
CA SER A 76 -22.79 -5.48 -6.87
C SER A 76 -22.73 -5.74 -5.36
N HIS A 77 -21.53 -5.83 -4.79
CA HIS A 77 -21.29 -6.28 -3.42
C HIS A 77 -20.83 -5.18 -2.48
N VAL A 78 -20.33 -4.04 -2.99
CA VAL A 78 -19.79 -2.96 -2.16
C VAL A 78 -20.28 -1.60 -2.64
N ARG A 79 -20.93 -0.85 -1.75
CA ARG A 79 -21.38 0.52 -2.05
C ARG A 79 -20.73 1.53 -1.14
N VAL A 80 -20.36 2.68 -1.72
CA VAL A 80 -20.03 3.88 -0.96
C VAL A 80 -21.33 4.60 -0.59
N VAL A 81 -21.51 4.87 0.69
CA VAL A 81 -22.74 5.44 1.26
C VAL A 81 -22.54 6.94 1.46
N ASP A 82 -23.17 7.73 0.59
CA ASP A 82 -22.97 9.20 0.58
C ASP A 82 -23.36 9.87 1.90
N ALA A 83 -24.41 9.37 2.58
CA ALA A 83 -24.81 9.86 3.90
C ALA A 83 -23.68 9.67 4.94
N GLY A 84 -23.04 8.50 4.96
CA GLY A 84 -21.89 8.23 5.83
C GLY A 84 -20.69 9.09 5.48
N VAL A 85 -20.45 9.37 4.20
CA VAL A 85 -19.41 10.32 3.76
C VAL A 85 -19.67 11.71 4.30
N GLN A 86 -20.91 12.22 4.21
CA GLN A 86 -21.24 13.56 4.70
C GLN A 86 -21.12 13.64 6.22
N GLU A 87 -21.64 12.65 6.94
CA GLU A 87 -21.57 12.60 8.40
C GLU A 87 -20.11 12.54 8.90
N ALA A 88 -19.26 11.74 8.25
CA ALA A 88 -17.84 11.66 8.58
C ALA A 88 -17.12 12.98 8.28
N ALA A 89 -17.40 13.62 7.14
CA ALA A 89 -16.81 14.92 6.80
C ALA A 89 -17.21 16.01 7.80
N GLU A 90 -18.47 16.02 8.24
CA GLU A 90 -18.97 16.95 9.26
C GLU A 90 -18.29 16.73 10.61
N ARG A 91 -18.12 15.48 11.04
CA ARG A 91 -17.39 15.15 12.27
C ARG A 91 -15.96 15.67 12.23
N VAL A 92 -15.26 15.50 11.11
CA VAL A 92 -13.89 15.98 10.93
C VAL A 92 -13.79 17.51 11.09
N VAL A 93 -14.67 18.24 10.41
CA VAL A 93 -14.64 19.71 10.39
C VAL A 93 -15.13 20.31 11.71
N CYS A 94 -16.28 19.85 12.22
CA CYS A 94 -16.88 20.37 13.44
C CYS A 94 -16.21 19.86 14.72
N GLY A 95 -15.58 18.68 14.67
CA GLY A 95 -14.92 18.05 15.82
C GLY A 95 -13.56 18.64 16.18
N GLY A 96 -13.08 19.67 15.47
CA GLY A 96 -11.73 20.25 15.68
C GLY A 96 -10.60 19.31 15.26
N GLN A 97 -10.93 18.21 14.58
CA GLN A 97 -10.00 17.16 14.15
C GLN A 97 -9.25 17.54 12.88
N LEU A 98 -9.53 18.70 12.30
CA LEU A 98 -8.88 19.18 11.10
C LEU A 98 -7.41 19.54 11.35
N GLU A 99 -7.06 20.17 12.47
CA GLU A 99 -5.65 20.43 12.82
C GLU A 99 -4.91 19.11 13.06
N GLU A 100 -5.58 18.12 13.66
CA GLU A 100 -5.12 16.74 13.76
C GLU A 100 -5.37 15.92 12.47
N ILE A 101 -5.80 16.50 11.34
CA ILE A 101 -5.75 15.88 9.99
C ILE A 101 -4.79 16.65 9.05
N LEU A 102 -4.37 17.86 9.41
CA LEU A 102 -3.40 18.67 8.67
C LEU A 102 -2.00 18.82 9.32
N SER A 103 -1.83 18.54 10.62
CA SER A 103 -0.54 18.45 11.34
C SER A 103 0.53 17.61 10.57
N PRO A 104 1.72 18.19 10.26
CA PRO A 104 2.77 17.57 9.44
C PRO A 104 3.65 16.50 10.11
N GLN A 105 3.23 15.86 11.20
CA GLN A 105 4.04 14.80 11.84
C GLN A 105 3.88 13.47 11.07
N ALA A 106 4.33 13.47 9.81
CA ALA A 106 3.99 12.48 8.79
C ALA A 106 4.89 11.23 8.75
N PHE A 107 6.01 11.25 9.48
CA PHE A 107 6.95 10.14 9.52
C PHE A 107 7.34 9.82 10.96
N ASP A 108 6.97 8.62 11.40
CA ASP A 108 7.34 8.12 12.72
C ASP A 108 8.80 7.63 12.68
N ALA A 109 9.71 8.54 13.04
CA ALA A 109 11.14 8.24 13.13
C ALA A 109 11.48 7.26 14.26
N ASP A 110 10.56 6.98 15.21
CA ASP A 110 10.73 5.92 16.19
C ASP A 110 10.48 4.55 15.55
N MET A 111 9.51 4.46 14.63
CA MET A 111 9.19 3.24 13.91
C MET A 111 10.12 2.96 12.73
N HIS A 112 10.49 3.99 11.97
CA HIS A 112 11.22 3.85 10.71
C HIS A 112 12.68 4.29 10.79
N PHE A 113 13.52 3.73 9.93
CA PHE A 113 14.90 4.19 9.75
C PHE A 113 14.92 5.47 8.92
N PHE A 114 15.74 6.45 9.33
CA PHE A 114 15.94 7.69 8.58
C PHE A 114 17.34 8.25 8.78
N ASP A 115 18.07 8.44 7.68
CA ASP A 115 19.38 9.11 7.60
C ASP A 115 19.36 10.33 6.67
N GLY A 116 18.21 10.66 6.07
CA GLY A 116 18.06 11.73 5.09
C GLY A 116 18.78 11.47 3.76
N GLY A 117 19.24 10.24 3.52
CA GLY A 117 20.08 9.88 2.38
C GLY A 117 19.58 8.66 1.59
N PRO A 118 20.42 8.14 0.68
CA PRO A 118 20.09 6.99 -0.17
C PRO A 118 19.73 5.72 0.60
N LEU A 119 20.24 5.52 1.82
CA LEU A 119 19.93 4.33 2.61
C LEU A 119 18.49 4.34 3.11
N THR A 120 17.95 5.52 3.48
CA THR A 120 16.51 5.68 3.76
C THR A 120 15.67 5.23 2.57
N VAL A 121 16.04 5.62 1.34
CA VAL A 121 15.30 5.23 0.13
C VAL A 121 15.32 3.72 -0.08
N GLN A 122 16.49 3.09 0.13
CA GLN A 122 16.67 1.65 0.02
C GLN A 122 15.85 0.89 1.07
N TYR A 123 15.88 1.37 2.32
CA TYR A 123 15.08 0.86 3.44
C TYR A 123 13.59 0.90 3.14
N LEU A 124 13.05 2.06 2.74
CA LEU A 124 11.63 2.23 2.45
C LEU A 124 11.19 1.28 1.32
N LEU A 125 11.99 1.17 0.25
CA LEU A 125 11.65 0.28 -0.86
C LEU A 125 11.57 -1.20 -0.42
N VAL A 126 12.42 -1.63 0.51
CA VAL A 126 12.38 -2.98 1.09
C VAL A 126 11.15 -3.18 1.99
N VAL A 127 10.85 -2.21 2.87
CA VAL A 127 9.66 -2.26 3.73
C VAL A 127 8.39 -2.33 2.88
N ASP A 128 8.28 -1.48 1.87
CA ASP A 128 7.09 -1.41 1.02
C ASP A 128 6.95 -2.60 0.10
N CYS A 129 8.06 -3.15 -0.39
CA CYS A 129 8.08 -4.44 -1.07
C CYS A 129 7.47 -5.55 -0.20
N LEU A 130 7.67 -5.50 1.12
CA LEU A 130 7.13 -6.46 2.07
C LEU A 130 5.75 -6.07 2.64
N ASN A 131 5.17 -4.92 2.28
CA ASN A 131 3.93 -4.41 2.89
C ASN A 131 2.65 -5.09 2.34
N PHE A 132 2.52 -6.38 2.67
CA PHE A 132 1.36 -7.23 2.39
C PHE A 132 0.40 -7.35 3.58
N CYS A 133 -0.69 -8.07 3.36
CA CYS A 133 -1.58 -8.52 4.42
C CYS A 133 -0.81 -9.34 5.50
N PHE A 134 -0.98 -8.95 6.76
CA PHE A 134 -0.42 -9.65 7.92
C PHE A 134 -1.44 -10.61 8.58
N TRP A 135 -2.72 -10.49 8.21
CA TRP A 135 -3.76 -11.47 8.55
C TRP A 135 -3.45 -12.84 7.90
N PRO A 136 -3.80 -13.98 8.53
CA PRO A 136 -4.53 -14.16 9.80
C PRO A 136 -3.65 -14.20 11.05
N CYS A 137 -2.37 -13.84 10.96
CA CYS A 137 -1.43 -14.03 12.06
C CYS A 137 -1.69 -13.03 13.18
N GLU A 138 -2.25 -13.51 14.29
CA GLU A 138 -2.52 -12.69 15.47
C GLU A 138 -1.22 -12.14 16.07
N GLY A 139 -1.20 -10.83 16.34
CA GLY A 139 -0.04 -10.13 16.88
C GLY A 139 1.06 -9.80 15.86
N LEU A 140 0.91 -10.22 14.59
CA LEU A 140 1.78 -9.78 13.51
C LEU A 140 1.17 -8.56 12.83
N GLU A 141 1.87 -7.44 12.92
CA GLU A 141 1.44 -6.18 12.35
C GLU A 141 2.54 -5.52 11.50
N TYR A 142 2.17 -4.46 10.80
CA TYR A 142 3.10 -3.67 9.99
C TYR A 142 4.28 -3.16 10.81
N GLU A 143 4.03 -2.77 12.06
CA GLU A 143 5.04 -2.27 12.99
C GLU A 143 6.15 -3.31 13.24
N ASN A 144 5.82 -4.61 13.24
CA ASN A 144 6.81 -5.67 13.39
C ASN A 144 7.78 -5.69 12.20
N LEU A 145 7.26 -5.52 10.98
CA LEU A 145 8.07 -5.42 9.76
C LEU A 145 8.92 -4.14 9.78
N ALA A 146 8.30 -2.98 10.00
CA ALA A 146 8.98 -1.69 9.95
C ALA A 146 10.14 -1.62 10.96
N ARG A 147 9.89 -2.03 12.21
CA ARG A 147 10.90 -2.08 13.28
C ARG A 147 11.93 -3.18 13.05
N GLY A 148 11.53 -4.33 12.53
CA GLY A 148 12.45 -5.44 12.21
C GLY A 148 13.48 -5.03 11.17
N VAL A 149 13.02 -4.51 10.02
CA VAL A 149 13.93 -4.01 8.96
C VAL A 149 14.78 -2.85 9.49
N LYS A 150 14.22 -1.93 10.30
CA LYS A 150 14.98 -0.83 10.91
C LYS A 150 16.12 -1.36 11.79
N ALA A 151 15.83 -2.31 12.68
CA ALA A 151 16.83 -2.92 13.54
C ALA A 151 17.92 -3.63 12.72
N ALA A 152 17.55 -4.33 11.64
CA ALA A 152 18.50 -4.96 10.73
C ALA A 152 19.42 -3.94 10.03
N VAL A 153 18.87 -2.83 9.52
CA VAL A 153 19.65 -1.76 8.87
C VAL A 153 20.59 -1.07 9.86
N LEU A 154 20.14 -0.84 11.10
CA LEU A 154 21.00 -0.26 12.16
C LEU A 154 22.15 -1.19 12.55
N ALA A 155 21.94 -2.51 12.53
CA ALA A 155 22.99 -3.49 12.82
C ALA A 155 23.95 -3.70 11.64
N ASP A 156 23.42 -3.70 10.42
CA ASP A 156 24.17 -3.88 9.19
C ASP A 156 23.46 -3.17 8.02
N PRO A 157 23.93 -1.97 7.61
CA PRO A 157 23.35 -1.23 6.49
C PRO A 157 23.30 -2.01 5.17
N GLU A 158 24.20 -2.97 4.96
CA GLU A 158 24.26 -3.76 3.74
C GLU A 158 23.16 -4.83 3.67
N CYS A 159 22.40 -5.07 4.75
CA CYS A 159 21.33 -6.08 4.77
C CYS A 159 20.20 -5.79 3.75
N VAL A 160 20.03 -4.52 3.36
CA VAL A 160 19.07 -4.08 2.33
C VAL A 160 19.73 -3.75 0.98
N SER A 161 21.03 -4.03 0.84
CA SER A 161 21.75 -3.84 -0.43
C SER A 161 21.16 -4.75 -1.52
N ALA A 162 21.13 -4.24 -2.76
CA ALA A 162 20.60 -5.01 -3.87
C ALA A 162 21.29 -6.38 -4.03
N GLU A 163 22.60 -6.46 -3.76
CA GLU A 163 23.35 -7.72 -3.78
C GLU A 163 22.82 -8.74 -2.77
N ARG A 164 22.72 -8.37 -1.49
CA ARG A 164 22.27 -9.32 -0.47
C ARG A 164 20.81 -9.73 -0.63
N LEU A 165 19.98 -8.84 -1.19
CA LEU A 165 18.58 -9.15 -1.46
C LEU A 165 18.41 -10.28 -2.49
N THR A 166 19.33 -10.43 -3.46
CA THR A 166 19.26 -11.49 -4.50
C THR A 166 19.30 -12.91 -3.94
N SER A 167 19.84 -13.10 -2.73
CA SER A 167 20.03 -14.40 -2.12
C SER A 167 19.36 -14.52 -0.75
N VAL A 168 18.44 -13.62 -0.41
CA VAL A 168 17.75 -13.69 0.89
C VAL A 168 16.96 -15.00 1.01
N THR A 169 16.99 -15.61 2.18
CA THR A 169 16.28 -16.86 2.49
C THR A 169 15.08 -16.60 3.39
N VAL A 170 14.15 -17.55 3.49
CA VAL A 170 13.02 -17.48 4.44
C VAL A 170 13.51 -17.33 5.88
N GLN A 171 14.59 -18.03 6.24
CA GLN A 171 15.18 -17.92 7.57
C GLN A 171 15.67 -16.49 7.84
N GLN A 172 16.40 -15.89 6.89
CA GLN A 172 16.87 -14.51 6.99
C GLN A 172 15.71 -13.51 7.00
N LEU A 173 14.66 -13.73 6.20
CA LEU A 173 13.45 -12.90 6.23
C LEU A 173 12.87 -12.83 7.63
N ARG A 174 12.66 -13.99 8.29
CA ARG A 174 12.08 -14.04 9.64
C ARG A 174 13.00 -13.44 10.70
N SER A 175 14.29 -13.81 10.70
CA SER A 175 15.22 -13.37 11.73
C SER A 175 15.63 -11.90 11.61
N LEU A 176 15.85 -11.41 10.38
CA LEU A 176 16.31 -10.05 10.15
C LEU A 176 15.15 -9.07 10.06
N PHE A 177 14.14 -9.35 9.23
CA PHE A 177 13.13 -8.34 8.87
C PHE A 177 11.85 -8.39 9.69
N PHE A 178 11.62 -9.48 10.42
CA PHE A 178 10.48 -9.64 11.32
C PHE A 178 10.89 -9.77 12.79
N GLY A 179 12.08 -9.30 13.16
CA GLY A 179 12.54 -9.23 14.55
C GLY A 179 12.55 -10.58 15.28
N GLY A 180 12.81 -11.67 14.55
CA GLY A 180 12.81 -13.02 15.13
C GLY A 180 11.42 -13.64 15.28
N TRP A 181 10.41 -13.17 14.54
CA TRP A 181 9.07 -13.77 14.54
C TRP A 181 9.11 -15.30 14.34
N GLU A 182 8.61 -16.03 15.33
CA GLU A 182 8.65 -17.50 15.36
C GLU A 182 7.40 -18.15 14.73
N GLY A 183 6.33 -17.39 14.54
CA GLY A 183 5.07 -17.86 13.97
C GLY A 183 5.09 -17.99 12.44
N PRO A 184 4.02 -18.55 11.84
CA PRO A 184 3.86 -18.55 10.39
C PRO A 184 3.79 -17.12 9.85
N LEU A 185 4.47 -16.85 8.73
CA LEU A 185 4.42 -15.57 8.05
C LEU A 185 3.55 -15.70 6.78
N PRO A 186 2.50 -14.88 6.60
CA PRO A 186 1.69 -14.94 5.38
C PRO A 186 2.55 -14.65 4.15
N LEU A 187 2.43 -15.52 3.14
CA LEU A 187 3.10 -15.39 1.85
C LEU A 187 4.64 -15.31 1.96
N GLU A 188 5.25 -16.06 2.88
CA GLU A 188 6.70 -15.98 3.12
C GLU A 188 7.57 -16.26 1.89
N ASP A 189 7.26 -17.30 1.12
CA ASP A 189 8.00 -17.65 -0.10
C ASP A 189 7.89 -16.52 -1.13
N GLU A 190 6.71 -15.91 -1.22
CA GLU A 190 6.45 -14.78 -2.12
C GLU A 190 7.19 -13.52 -1.66
N ARG A 191 7.25 -13.26 -0.34
CA ARG A 191 8.05 -12.17 0.23
C ARG A 191 9.53 -12.34 -0.09
N VAL A 192 10.07 -13.55 0.02
CA VAL A 192 11.46 -13.85 -0.40
C VAL A 192 11.64 -13.63 -1.89
N ARG A 193 10.74 -14.19 -2.72
CA ARG A 193 10.78 -14.03 -4.19
C ARG A 193 10.83 -12.54 -4.59
N LEU A 194 10.06 -11.70 -3.91
CA LEU A 194 9.98 -10.27 -4.18
C LEU A 194 11.23 -9.50 -3.76
N LEU A 195 11.86 -9.87 -2.64
CA LEU A 195 13.16 -9.31 -2.27
C LEU A 195 14.24 -9.69 -3.27
N GLN A 196 14.26 -10.94 -3.71
CA GLN A 196 15.22 -11.41 -4.73
C GLN A 196 15.00 -10.72 -6.08
N GLU A 197 13.73 -10.52 -6.48
CA GLU A 197 13.34 -9.73 -7.64
C GLU A 197 13.83 -8.29 -7.52
N LEU A 198 13.60 -7.65 -6.36
CA LEU A 198 14.02 -6.29 -6.08
C LEU A 198 15.54 -6.14 -6.18
N GLY A 199 16.30 -7.04 -5.54
CA GLY A 199 17.76 -7.05 -5.60
C GLY A 199 18.27 -7.19 -7.04
N SER A 200 17.75 -8.17 -7.77
CA SER A 200 18.16 -8.46 -9.15
C SER A 200 17.84 -7.28 -10.09
N GLY A 201 16.63 -6.71 -9.99
CA GLY A 201 16.20 -5.59 -10.81
C GLY A 201 16.99 -4.31 -10.52
N LEU A 202 17.27 -4.02 -9.24
CA LEU A 202 18.11 -2.89 -8.85
C LEU A 202 19.53 -3.02 -9.41
N GLN A 203 20.15 -4.20 -9.31
CA GLN A 203 21.48 -4.42 -9.90
C GLN A 203 21.49 -4.22 -11.41
N ALA A 204 20.50 -4.80 -12.11
CA ALA A 204 20.46 -4.82 -13.57
C ALA A 204 20.16 -3.44 -14.21
N ARG A 205 19.37 -2.59 -13.55
CA ARG A 205 18.88 -1.32 -14.12
C ARG A 205 19.34 -0.07 -13.39
N PHE A 206 19.56 -0.16 -12.09
CA PHE A 206 19.78 1.00 -11.22
C PHE A 206 21.12 0.93 -10.47
N SER A 207 22.05 0.09 -10.94
CA SER A 207 23.36 -0.15 -10.32
C SER A 207 23.29 -0.43 -8.81
N GLY A 208 22.25 -1.16 -8.41
CA GLY A 208 21.99 -1.55 -7.03
C GLY A 208 21.37 -0.46 -6.15
N SER A 209 20.98 0.70 -6.68
CA SER A 209 20.55 1.86 -5.89
C SER A 209 19.08 2.22 -6.11
N ALA A 210 18.27 2.13 -5.05
CA ALA A 210 16.90 2.64 -5.05
C ALA A 210 16.84 4.18 -5.26
N ALA A 211 17.83 4.92 -4.77
CA ALA A 211 17.91 6.37 -5.01
C ALA A 211 18.09 6.72 -6.49
N ARG A 212 18.81 5.88 -7.28
CA ARG A 212 18.89 6.06 -8.74
C ARG A 212 17.55 5.82 -9.42
N LEU A 213 16.81 4.78 -9.01
CA LEU A 213 15.44 4.53 -9.47
C LEU A 213 14.55 5.76 -9.22
N VAL A 214 14.58 6.33 -8.02
CA VAL A 214 13.80 7.54 -7.67
C VAL A 214 14.26 8.74 -8.49
N SER A 215 15.57 8.93 -8.65
CA SER A 215 16.11 10.03 -9.47
C SER A 215 15.68 9.93 -10.94
N GLU A 216 15.56 8.73 -11.49
CA GLU A 216 15.13 8.51 -12.89
C GLU A 216 13.65 8.88 -13.10
N ALA A 217 12.84 8.86 -12.04
CA ALA A 217 11.46 9.32 -12.08
C ALA A 217 11.32 10.85 -12.24
N GLY A 218 12.42 11.62 -12.13
CA GLY A 218 12.44 13.05 -12.45
C GLY A 218 11.52 13.90 -11.57
N GLY A 219 11.25 13.48 -10.33
CA GLY A 219 10.35 14.19 -9.42
C GLY A 219 8.86 13.99 -9.74
N SER A 220 8.48 12.95 -10.49
CA SER A 220 7.08 12.53 -10.66
C SER A 220 6.82 11.22 -9.92
N ALA A 221 5.82 11.21 -9.03
CA ALA A 221 5.34 10.03 -8.34
C ALA A 221 4.70 9.04 -9.34
N LEU A 222 3.98 9.53 -10.34
CA LEU A 222 3.40 8.64 -11.38
C LEU A 222 4.48 7.99 -12.25
N ALA A 223 5.54 8.73 -12.60
CA ALA A 223 6.69 8.16 -13.29
C ALA A 223 7.40 7.11 -12.43
N LEU A 224 7.51 7.33 -11.11
CA LEU A 224 8.08 6.36 -10.19
C LEU A 224 7.24 5.08 -10.11
N VAL A 225 5.91 5.19 -10.04
CA VAL A 225 5.00 4.03 -10.13
C VAL A 225 5.19 3.29 -11.46
N ALA A 226 5.30 4.01 -12.58
CA ALA A 226 5.53 3.41 -13.89
C ALA A 226 6.89 2.67 -13.96
N LEU A 227 7.96 3.28 -13.44
CA LEU A 227 9.29 2.64 -13.39
C LEU A 227 9.29 1.39 -12.51
N LEU A 228 8.64 1.45 -11.34
CA LEU A 228 8.52 0.30 -10.45
C LEU A 228 7.78 -0.85 -11.14
N THR A 229 6.61 -0.58 -11.69
CA THR A 229 5.78 -1.61 -12.33
C THR A 229 6.43 -2.15 -13.61
N ALA A 230 7.18 -1.35 -14.36
CA ALA A 230 7.90 -1.82 -15.53
C ALA A 230 9.04 -2.79 -15.17
N ASN A 231 9.82 -2.48 -14.13
CA ASN A 231 11.05 -3.21 -13.80
C ASN A 231 10.85 -4.34 -12.77
N PHE A 232 9.81 -4.27 -11.95
CA PHE A 232 9.54 -5.21 -10.86
C PHE A 232 8.11 -5.77 -10.98
N PRO A 233 7.94 -6.96 -11.60
CA PRO A 233 6.63 -7.60 -11.74
C PRO A 233 5.83 -7.71 -10.43
N GLY A 234 6.50 -7.86 -9.29
CA GLY A 234 5.89 -7.85 -7.96
C GLY A 234 5.12 -6.58 -7.61
N PHE A 235 5.48 -5.44 -8.19
CA PHE A 235 4.77 -4.18 -8.00
C PHE A 235 3.56 -4.02 -8.93
N ARG A 236 3.35 -4.92 -9.92
CA ARG A 236 2.23 -4.89 -10.87
C ARG A 236 0.93 -5.40 -10.25
N ASP A 237 0.44 -4.68 -9.25
CA ASP A 237 -0.83 -4.94 -8.59
C ASP A 237 -2.01 -4.47 -9.47
N HIS A 238 -2.56 -5.40 -10.24
CA HIS A 238 -3.69 -5.22 -11.15
C HIS A 238 -4.58 -6.47 -11.16
N ALA A 239 -5.81 -6.31 -11.64
CA ALA A 239 -6.79 -7.39 -11.77
C ALA A 239 -7.66 -7.20 -13.04
N ILE A 240 -8.45 -8.23 -13.37
CA ILE A 240 -9.46 -8.15 -14.44
C ILE A 240 -10.85 -8.14 -13.80
N TYR A 241 -11.59 -7.06 -14.01
CA TYR A 241 -12.97 -6.92 -13.56
C TYR A 241 -13.89 -6.83 -14.77
N ARG A 242 -14.78 -7.82 -14.92
CA ARG A 242 -15.77 -7.88 -16.01
C ARG A 242 -15.14 -7.65 -17.40
N GLY A 243 -14.02 -8.33 -17.65
CA GLY A 243 -13.28 -8.27 -18.91
C GLY A 243 -12.42 -7.03 -19.12
N ARG A 244 -12.26 -6.16 -18.11
CA ARG A 244 -11.47 -4.93 -18.19
C ARG A 244 -10.38 -4.89 -17.12
N GLN A 245 -9.20 -4.41 -17.50
CA GLN A 245 -8.08 -4.19 -16.60
C GLN A 245 -8.44 -3.15 -15.51
N VAL A 246 -8.03 -3.42 -14.28
CA VAL A 246 -8.12 -2.53 -13.12
C VAL A 246 -6.76 -2.47 -12.46
N PHE A 247 -6.32 -1.26 -12.11
CA PHE A 247 -5.01 -1.01 -11.53
C PHE A 247 -5.16 -0.54 -10.09
N PHE A 248 -4.34 -1.08 -9.19
CA PHE A 248 -4.29 -0.66 -7.79
C PHE A 248 -2.89 -0.18 -7.40
N TYR A 249 -1.83 -0.87 -7.86
CA TYR A 249 -0.43 -0.50 -7.62
C TYR A 249 -0.13 -0.11 -6.16
N LYS A 250 -0.77 -0.78 -5.19
CA LYS A 250 -0.79 -0.39 -3.79
C LYS A 250 0.62 -0.10 -3.26
N ARG A 251 1.53 -1.05 -3.38
CA ARG A 251 2.90 -0.93 -2.85
C ARG A 251 3.74 0.13 -3.58
N ALA A 252 3.54 0.32 -4.88
CA ALA A 252 4.25 1.35 -5.63
C ALA A 252 3.77 2.75 -5.22
N GLN A 253 2.46 2.89 -4.99
CA GLN A 253 1.87 4.11 -4.46
C GLN A 253 2.35 4.38 -3.03
N ILE A 254 2.40 3.36 -2.15
CA ILE A 254 2.92 3.48 -0.78
C ILE A 254 4.34 4.02 -0.81
N PHE A 255 5.22 3.44 -1.64
CA PHE A 255 6.60 3.91 -1.73
C PHE A 255 6.73 5.39 -2.11
N CYS A 256 5.86 5.89 -2.99
CA CYS A 256 5.83 7.32 -3.32
C CYS A 256 5.38 8.16 -2.11
N GLY A 257 4.35 7.71 -1.39
CA GLY A 257 3.84 8.36 -0.19
C GLY A 257 4.87 8.39 0.94
N ASP A 258 5.54 7.27 1.19
CA ASP A 258 6.54 7.13 2.25
C ASP A 258 7.78 7.98 1.96
N LEU A 259 8.24 8.06 0.71
CA LEU A 259 9.28 8.99 0.31
C LEU A 259 8.86 10.45 0.51
N HIS A 260 7.65 10.81 0.10
CA HIS A 260 7.15 12.16 0.30
C HIS A 260 7.08 12.53 1.78
N GLY A 261 6.55 11.64 2.61
CA GLY A 261 6.43 11.82 4.06
C GLY A 261 7.78 11.89 4.77
N ALA A 262 8.68 10.93 4.49
CA ALA A 262 10.00 10.85 5.12
C ALA A 262 10.87 12.08 4.85
N PHE A 263 10.79 12.65 3.65
CA PHE A 263 11.57 13.82 3.26
C PHE A 263 10.79 15.13 3.35
N GLY A 264 9.60 15.13 3.96
CA GLY A 264 8.78 16.33 4.15
C GLY A 264 8.43 17.06 2.84
N GLY A 265 8.28 16.32 1.74
CA GLY A 265 8.01 16.86 0.42
C GLY A 265 9.16 17.64 -0.23
N ALA A 266 10.38 17.54 0.30
CA ALA A 266 11.58 18.20 -0.22
C ALA A 266 12.62 17.18 -0.73
N GLY A 267 13.58 17.65 -1.52
CA GLY A 267 14.70 16.82 -2.00
C GLY A 267 14.23 15.56 -2.72
N ILE A 268 14.59 14.38 -2.19
CA ILE A 268 14.24 13.07 -2.76
C ILE A 268 12.70 12.83 -2.77
N GLY A 269 11.97 13.36 -1.78
CA GLY A 269 10.51 13.23 -1.68
C GLY A 269 9.73 14.35 -2.37
N ALA A 270 10.40 15.25 -3.11
CA ALA A 270 9.74 16.33 -3.83
C ALA A 270 9.11 15.80 -5.13
N PHE A 271 7.82 15.51 -5.08
CA PHE A 271 7.04 15.07 -6.24
C PHE A 271 6.08 16.16 -6.70
N CYS A 272 6.06 16.45 -8.01
CA CYS A 272 5.22 17.50 -8.59
C CYS A 272 3.74 17.10 -8.74
N ASP A 273 3.44 15.80 -8.65
CA ASP A 273 2.14 15.18 -8.88
C ASP A 273 1.76 14.21 -7.76
N ILE A 274 2.26 14.42 -6.53
CA ILE A 274 1.96 13.56 -5.37
C ILE A 274 0.46 13.45 -5.09
N ASP A 275 -0.31 14.50 -5.41
CA ASP A 275 -1.76 14.53 -5.25
C ASP A 275 -2.52 13.62 -6.22
N GLN A 276 -1.83 13.05 -7.23
CA GLN A 276 -2.37 12.04 -8.13
C GLN A 276 -2.21 10.60 -7.58
N VAL A 277 -1.38 10.42 -6.55
CA VAL A 277 -1.32 9.18 -5.78
C VAL A 277 -2.55 9.10 -4.89
N THR A 278 -3.30 8.01 -5.03
CA THR A 278 -4.55 7.79 -4.31
C THR A 278 -4.31 7.20 -2.93
N MET A 279 -5.32 7.22 -2.06
CA MET A 279 -5.31 6.37 -0.88
C MET A 279 -5.10 4.90 -1.27
N PHE A 280 -4.17 4.24 -0.61
CA PHE A 280 -3.80 2.87 -0.93
C PHE A 280 -4.94 1.90 -0.56
N ALA A 281 -5.27 0.98 -1.47
CA ALA A 281 -6.27 -0.06 -1.23
C ALA A 281 -5.71 -1.19 -0.34
N ASP A 282 -5.45 -0.85 0.92
CA ASP A 282 -5.05 -1.79 1.97
C ASP A 282 -6.26 -2.54 2.56
N TYR A 283 -6.01 -3.64 3.30
CA TYR A 283 -7.04 -4.47 3.90
C TYR A 283 -7.64 -3.89 5.19
N ARG A 284 -6.94 -2.98 5.89
CA ARG A 284 -7.43 -2.34 7.13
C ARG A 284 -8.41 -1.20 6.86
N VAL A 285 -8.13 -0.39 5.86
CA VAL A 285 -8.91 0.79 5.46
C VAL A 285 -10.40 0.49 5.24
N PRO A 286 -10.80 -0.55 4.46
CA PRO A 286 -12.21 -0.88 4.26
C PRO A 286 -12.94 -1.27 5.54
N VAL A 287 -12.24 -1.84 6.54
CA VAL A 287 -12.84 -2.19 7.84
C VAL A 287 -13.32 -0.93 8.54
N MET A 288 -12.43 0.07 8.67
CA MET A 288 -12.76 1.33 9.31
C MET A 288 -13.84 2.11 8.54
N LEU A 289 -13.74 2.18 7.21
CA LEU A 289 -14.76 2.85 6.38
C LEU A 289 -16.15 2.20 6.53
N ARG A 290 -16.21 0.88 6.74
CA ARG A 290 -17.46 0.18 7.02
C ARG A 290 -17.99 0.49 8.42
N GLU A 291 -17.14 0.54 9.43
CA GLU A 291 -17.54 0.92 10.80
C GLU A 291 -18.05 2.37 10.87
N MET A 292 -17.49 3.25 10.05
CA MET A 292 -17.93 4.64 9.91
C MET A 292 -19.24 4.78 9.12
N GLY A 293 -19.77 3.70 8.55
CA GLY A 293 -20.94 3.74 7.67
C GLY A 293 -20.68 4.38 6.31
N ILE A 294 -19.42 4.60 5.92
CA ILE A 294 -19.03 5.11 4.59
C ILE A 294 -19.11 3.99 3.54
N MET A 295 -18.86 2.74 3.92
CA MET A 295 -18.97 1.58 3.03
C MET A 295 -20.01 0.60 3.57
N ALA A 296 -20.77 -0.02 2.67
CA ALA A 296 -21.69 -1.10 3.01
C ALA A 296 -21.47 -2.29 2.06
N TYR A 297 -21.54 -3.49 2.63
CA TYR A 297 -21.43 -4.75 1.90
C TYR A 297 -22.82 -5.33 1.64
N SER A 298 -22.94 -6.12 0.57
CA SER A 298 -24.07 -7.03 0.41
C SER A 298 -24.10 -8.07 1.53
N ASP A 299 -25.26 -8.67 1.78
CA ASP A 299 -25.43 -9.67 2.83
C ASP A 299 -24.50 -10.87 2.64
N GLU A 300 -24.31 -11.29 1.39
CA GLU A 300 -23.37 -12.36 1.02
C GLU A 300 -21.94 -12.03 1.46
N LEU A 301 -21.42 -10.88 1.04
CA LEU A 301 -20.06 -10.46 1.36
C LEU A 301 -19.88 -10.23 2.87
N ALA A 302 -20.87 -9.61 3.52
CA ALA A 302 -20.86 -9.43 4.97
C ALA A 302 -20.81 -10.77 5.70
N ALA A 303 -21.50 -11.79 5.21
CA ALA A 303 -21.49 -13.12 5.79
C ALA A 303 -20.14 -13.83 5.60
N LEU A 304 -19.50 -13.71 4.42
CA LEU A 304 -18.13 -14.21 4.18
C LEU A 304 -17.13 -13.63 5.19
N VAL A 305 -17.14 -12.30 5.34
CA VAL A 305 -16.26 -11.58 6.28
C VAL A 305 -16.53 -12.01 7.72
N SER A 306 -17.79 -12.13 8.11
CA SER A 306 -18.19 -12.51 9.47
C SER A 306 -17.75 -13.94 9.82
N ARG A 307 -17.74 -14.85 8.84
CA ARG A 307 -17.24 -16.22 8.99
C ARG A 307 -15.71 -16.34 8.90
N LYS A 308 -15.00 -15.22 8.71
CA LYS A 308 -13.55 -15.17 8.50
C LYS A 308 -13.09 -16.04 7.33
N GLU A 309 -13.94 -16.15 6.31
CA GLU A 309 -13.61 -16.89 5.09
C GLU A 309 -12.68 -16.07 4.21
N VAL A 310 -11.74 -16.77 3.56
CA VAL A 310 -10.77 -16.13 2.67
C VAL A 310 -11.50 -15.64 1.42
N ILE A 311 -11.47 -14.32 1.20
CA ILE A 311 -11.88 -13.73 -0.07
C ILE A 311 -10.73 -13.94 -1.07
N PRO A 312 -10.95 -14.66 -2.18
CA PRO A 312 -9.86 -14.94 -3.13
C PRO A 312 -9.33 -13.67 -3.78
N ALA A 313 -8.01 -13.59 -3.97
CA ALA A 313 -7.38 -12.51 -4.72
C ALA A 313 -7.88 -12.48 -6.17
N GLY A 314 -8.23 -11.30 -6.68
CA GLY A 314 -8.78 -11.12 -8.03
C GLY A 314 -10.25 -11.53 -8.16
N SER A 315 -10.93 -11.88 -7.07
CA SER A 315 -12.38 -12.10 -7.08
C SER A 315 -13.14 -10.78 -7.20
N GLU A 316 -14.38 -10.84 -7.68
CA GLU A 316 -15.29 -9.68 -7.74
C GLU A 316 -15.41 -9.00 -6.37
N HIS A 317 -15.57 -9.78 -5.29
CA HIS A 317 -15.58 -9.29 -3.91
C HIS A 317 -14.31 -8.51 -3.53
N GLU A 318 -13.11 -9.05 -3.78
CA GLU A 318 -11.85 -8.38 -3.44
C GLU A 318 -11.65 -7.09 -4.24
N ILE A 319 -11.90 -7.13 -5.55
CA ILE A 319 -11.75 -6.00 -6.44
C ILE A 319 -12.70 -4.86 -6.05
N GLU A 320 -13.97 -5.18 -5.77
CA GLU A 320 -14.97 -4.19 -5.38
C GLU A 320 -14.68 -3.55 -4.03
N ILE A 321 -14.21 -4.33 -3.03
CA ILE A 321 -13.76 -3.78 -1.74
C ILE A 321 -12.66 -2.74 -1.97
N ARG A 322 -11.63 -3.09 -2.76
CA ARG A 322 -10.46 -2.24 -2.99
C ARG A 322 -10.81 -0.99 -3.77
N ALA A 323 -11.60 -1.12 -4.83
CA ALA A 323 -12.05 0.03 -5.63
C ALA A 323 -12.96 0.98 -4.83
N ALA A 324 -13.94 0.44 -4.11
CA ALA A 324 -14.83 1.24 -3.27
C ALA A 324 -14.07 1.95 -2.14
N THR A 325 -13.01 1.34 -1.61
CA THR A 325 -12.12 1.97 -0.62
C THR A 325 -11.47 3.24 -1.17
N ILE A 326 -10.88 3.16 -2.36
CA ILE A 326 -10.25 4.32 -3.03
C ILE A 326 -11.29 5.43 -3.26
N VAL A 327 -12.45 5.06 -3.81
CA VAL A 327 -13.53 6.01 -4.12
C VAL A 327 -14.11 6.64 -2.85
N ALA A 328 -14.29 5.85 -1.79
CA ALA A 328 -14.80 6.33 -0.51
C ALA A 328 -13.90 7.42 0.10
N VAL A 329 -12.59 7.21 0.08
CA VAL A 329 -11.63 8.16 0.63
C VAL A 329 -11.54 9.42 -0.23
N GLU A 330 -11.57 9.31 -1.56
CA GLU A 330 -11.59 10.50 -2.42
C GLU A 330 -12.89 11.30 -2.24
N ARG A 331 -14.04 10.63 -2.10
CA ARG A 331 -15.31 11.31 -1.79
C ARG A 331 -15.28 11.99 -0.44
N LEU A 332 -14.69 11.37 0.58
CA LEU A 332 -14.52 11.96 1.91
C LEU A 332 -13.61 13.19 1.86
N ARG A 333 -12.46 13.09 1.19
CA ARG A 333 -11.54 14.21 0.95
C ARG A 333 -12.25 15.37 0.26
N ALA A 334 -12.99 15.09 -0.81
CA ALA A 334 -13.75 16.11 -1.54
C ALA A 334 -14.87 16.73 -0.67
N ALA A 335 -15.52 15.93 0.19
CA ALA A 335 -16.56 16.41 1.10
C ALA A 335 -16.01 17.29 2.23
N ILE A 336 -14.82 16.99 2.74
CA ILE A 336 -14.09 17.85 3.69
C ILE A 336 -13.67 19.14 2.97
N GLY A 337 -13.07 19.05 1.79
CA GLY A 337 -12.60 20.22 1.04
C GLY A 337 -13.71 21.19 0.62
N ARG A 338 -14.96 20.74 0.46
CA ARG A 338 -16.13 21.61 0.23
C ARG A 338 -16.62 22.34 1.48
N ARG A 339 -16.17 21.92 2.67
CA ARG A 339 -16.56 22.48 3.98
C ARG A 339 -15.51 23.39 4.58
N LEU A 340 -14.32 23.45 3.98
CA LEU A 340 -13.26 24.42 4.29
C LEU A 340 -13.43 25.66 3.42
#